data_AF-A0A0A2Y1E8-F1
#
_entry.id   AF-A0A0A2Y1E8-F1
#
_cell.length_a   1.000
_cell.length_b   1.000
_cell.length_c   1.000
_cell.angle_alpha   90.00
_cell.angle_beta   90.00
_cell.angle_gamma   90.00
#
_symmetry.space_group_name_H-M   'P 1'
#
loop_
_entity.id
_entity.type
_entity.pdbx_description
1 polymer ?
#
loop_
_entity_poly.entity_id
_entity_poly.type
_entity_poly.pdbx_seq_one_letter_code
_entity_poly.pdbx_strand_id
1 'polypeptide(L)' 'MKQKVISMLACPHCHQPLLLDEQQQRLICENEQFAYPIMNGIPALLPENAVSLKQDNQNQTVKEI' A
#
# COMPACT_ATOMS: atom_id res chain seq x y z
N MET A 1 14.20 12.28 -20.29
CA MET A 1 14.31 11.06 -19.48
C MET A 1 13.42 11.26 -18.25
N LYS A 2 12.24 10.61 -18.17
CA LYS A 2 11.31 10.81 -17.05
C LYS A 2 11.83 10.03 -15.84
N GLN A 3 12.44 10.76 -14.90
CA GLN A 3 13.01 10.18 -13.68
C GLN A 3 11.92 9.41 -12.94
N LYS A 4 12.23 8.14 -12.68
CA LYS A 4 11.38 7.12 -12.08
C LYS A 4 11.27 7.40 -10.58
N VAL A 5 10.48 8.41 -10.18
CA VAL A 5 10.32 8.81 -8.77
C VAL A 5 9.30 7.90 -8.05
N ILE A 6 9.50 6.59 -8.11
CA ILE A 6 8.82 5.61 -7.24
C ILE A 6 9.82 4.97 -6.26
N SER A 7 11.12 5.20 -6.43
CA SER A 7 12.20 4.46 -5.74
C SER A 7 12.52 4.92 -4.31
N MET A 8 11.74 5.83 -3.71
CA MET A 8 12.00 6.37 -2.35
C MET A 8 10.76 6.36 -1.46
N LEU A 9 9.72 5.58 -1.80
CA LEU A 9 8.55 5.46 -0.93
C LEU A 9 8.88 4.51 0.22
N ALA A 10 8.95 5.09 1.41
CA ALA A 10 9.18 4.40 2.66
C ALA A 10 7.90 4.36 3.49
N CYS A 11 7.73 3.33 4.30
CA CYS A 11 6.62 3.23 5.24
C CYS A 11 6.66 4.42 6.21
N PRO A 12 5.54 5.13 6.44
CA PRO A 12 5.51 6.25 7.38
C PRO A 12 5.76 5.85 8.85
N HIS A 13 5.70 4.55 9.18
CA HIS A 13 5.89 4.06 10.55
C HIS A 13 7.30 3.51 10.79
N CYS A 14 7.76 2.55 9.98
CA CYS A 14 9.10 1.96 10.13
C CYS A 14 10.19 2.54 9.21
N HIS A 15 9.84 3.46 8.30
CA HIS A 15 10.74 4.04 7.29
C HIS A 15 11.43 3.01 6.38
N GLN A 16 10.94 1.77 6.34
CA GLN A 16 11.44 0.74 5.42
C GLN A 16 10.84 0.90 4.03
N PRO A 17 11.55 0.44 2.98
CA PRO A 17 11.02 0.47 1.61
C PRO A 17 9.69 -0.26 1.49
N LEU A 18 8.78 0.30 0.72
CA LEU A 18 7.50 -0.34 0.38
C LEU A 18 7.61 -1.10 -0.94
N LEU A 19 7.02 -2.29 -0.99
CA LEU A 19 6.97 -3.12 -2.19
C LEU A 19 5.70 -2.79 -3.00
N LEU A 20 5.88 -2.48 -4.28
CA LEU A 20 4.74 -2.23 -5.17
C LEU A 20 4.13 -3.55 -5.64
N ASP A 21 2.88 -3.76 -5.27
CA ASP A 21 2.01 -4.80 -5.82
C ASP A 21 1.20 -4.18 -6.96
N GLU A 22 1.70 -4.37 -8.18
CA GLU A 22 1.06 -3.89 -9.41
C GLU A 22 -0.27 -4.61 -9.69
N GLN A 23 -0.45 -5.84 -9.20
CA GLN A 23 -1.68 -6.61 -9.45
C GLN A 23 -2.86 -6.01 -8.69
N GLN A 24 -2.62 -5.57 -7.46
CA GLN A 24 -3.66 -5.03 -6.58
C GLN A 24 -3.54 -3.51 -6.40
N GLN A 25 -2.64 -2.85 -7.13
CA GLN A 25 -2.38 -1.42 -7.05
C GLN A 25 -2.20 -0.97 -5.59
N ARG A 26 -1.26 -1.59 -4.87
CA ARG A 26 -1.00 -1.32 -3.45
C ARG A 26 0.48 -1.33 -3.13
N LEU A 27 0.85 -0.64 -2.06
CA LEU A 27 2.21 -0.61 -1.50
C LEU A 27 2.24 -1.43 -0.22
N ILE A 28 3.06 -2.47 -0.20
CA ILE A 28 3.15 -3.45 0.87
C ILE A 28 4.36 -3.14 1.74
N CYS A 29 4.15 -3.06 3.05
CA CYS A 29 5.19 -3.05 4.06
C CYS A 29 5.34 -4.46 4.64
N GLU A 30 6.41 -5.17 4.29
CA GLU A 30 6.64 -6.54 4.77
C GLU A 30 6.94 -6.60 6.26
N ASN A 31 7.59 -5.56 6.80
CA ASN A 31 8.03 -5.53 8.20
C ASN A 31 6.85 -5.43 9.18
N GLU A 32 5.86 -4.61 8.86
CA GLU A 32 4.66 -4.41 9.69
C GLU A 32 3.46 -5.23 9.19
N GLN A 33 3.58 -5.85 8.02
CA GLN A 33 2.51 -6.56 7.33
C GLN A 33 1.27 -5.68 7.09
N PHE A 34 1.51 -4.46 6.60
CA PHE A 34 0.46 -3.54 6.16
C PHE A 34 0.51 -3.33 4.64
N ALA A 35 -0.63 -3.01 4.05
CA ALA A 35 -0.75 -2.58 2.68
C ALA A 35 -1.44 -1.21 2.62
N TYR A 36 -0.92 -0.34 1.75
CA TYR A 36 -1.48 0.97 1.47
C TYR A 36 -2.02 0.99 0.04
N PRO A 37 -3.31 1.28 -0.20
CA PRO A 37 -3.88 1.28 -1.54
C PRO A 37 -3.37 2.47 -2.37
N ILE A 38 -3.34 2.29 -3.68
CA ILE A 38 -3.07 3.35 -4.65
C ILE A 38 -4.40 3.80 -5.25
N MET A 39 -4.83 5.01 -4.94
CA MET A 39 -6.09 5.59 -5.41
C MET A 39 -5.79 6.65 -6.46
N ASN A 40 -6.34 6.50 -7.66
CA ASN A 40 -6.12 7.42 -8.79
C ASN A 40 -4.62 7.62 -9.14
N GLY A 41 -3.79 6.59 -8.96
CA GLY A 41 -2.35 6.66 -9.15
C GLY A 41 -1.59 7.37 -8.01
N ILE A 42 -2.26 7.73 -6.92
CA ILE A 42 -1.67 8.35 -5.73
C ILE A 42 -1.66 7.33 -4.58
N PRO A 43 -0.48 6.99 -4.03
CA PRO A 43 -0.40 6.11 -2.87
C PRO A 43 -0.99 6.75 -1.62
N ALA A 44 -1.96 6.08 -1.00
CA ALA A 44 -2.61 6.53 0.22
C ALA A 44 -1.81 6.12 1.47
N LEU A 45 -0.63 6.73 1.67
CA LEU A 45 0.27 6.46 2.81
C LEU A 45 -0.19 7.11 4.12
N LEU A 46 -1.49 7.08 4.40
CA LEU A 46 -2.04 7.56 5.68
C LEU A 46 -2.26 6.36 6.61
N PRO A 47 -2.01 6.49 7.92
CA PRO A 47 -2.26 5.42 8.89
C PRO A 47 -3.71 4.90 8.86
N GLU A 48 -4.67 5.76 8.58
CA GLU A 48 -6.10 5.40 8.45
C GLU A 48 -6.41 4.50 7.25
N ASN A 49 -5.56 4.52 6.22
CA ASN A 49 -5.71 3.73 4.99
C ASN A 49 -4.84 2.45 5.03
N ALA A 50 -4.08 2.24 6.11
CA ALA A 50 -3.25 1.05 6.27
C ALA A 50 -4.14 -0.20 6.51
N VAL A 51 -4.03 -1.18 5.63
CA VAL A 51 -4.76 -2.45 5.72
C VAL A 51 -3.83 -3.56 6.19
N SER A 52 -4.19 -4.28 7.25
CA SER A 52 -3.40 -5.40 7.76
C SER A 52 -3.46 -6.60 6.84
N LEU A 53 -2.30 -7.05 6.33
CA LEU A 53 -2.17 -8.26 5.51
C LEU A 53 -2.52 -9.52 6.29
N LYS A 54 -2.38 -9.51 7.62
CA LYS A 54 -2.78 -10.65 8.47
C LYS A 54 -4.29 -10.87 8.48
N GLN A 55 -5.07 -9.83 8.18
CA GLN A 55 -6.53 -9.88 8.13
C GLN A 55 -7.06 -9.91 6.68
N ASP A 56 -6.18 -9.71 5.70
CA ASP A 56 -6.49 -9.66 4.26
C ASP A 56 -6.67 -11.05 3.62
N ASN A 57 -7.00 -12.08 4.39
CA ASN A 57 -7.19 -13.40 3.78
C ASN A 57 -8.54 -13.55 3.07
N GLN A 58 -9.58 -12.74 3.30
CA GLN A 58 -10.86 -12.87 2.58
C GLN A 58 -11.71 -11.57 2.68
N ASN A 59 -11.63 -10.63 1.73
CA ASN A 59 -12.81 -9.91 1.21
C ASN A 59 -12.47 -8.87 0.14
N GLN A 60 -12.40 -9.34 -1.10
CA GLN A 60 -12.96 -8.59 -2.21
C GLN A 60 -14.49 -8.66 -2.08
N THR A 61 -15.11 -7.76 -1.32
CA THR A 61 -16.52 -7.45 -1.47
C THR A 61 -16.71 -6.00 -1.10
N VAL A 62 -16.92 -5.21 -2.15
CA VAL A 62 -17.70 -3.98 -2.17
C VAL A 62 -18.53 -3.80 -0.90
N LYS A 63 -18.14 -2.86 -0.04
CA LYS A 63 -19.06 -2.33 0.95
C LYS A 63 -19.96 -1.33 0.23
N GLU A 64 -20.88 -1.89 -0.57
CA GLU A 64 -22.12 -1.23 -0.95
C GLU A 64 -23.02 -1.16 0.30
N ILE A 65 -23.90 -0.16 0.31
CA ILE A 65 -24.93 0.20 1.30
C ILE A 65 -24.49 1.22 2.36
#